data_AF-A0A352TC99-F1
#
_entry.id   AF-A0A352TC99-F1
#
_cell.length_a   1.000
_cell.length_b   1.000
_cell.length_c   1.000
_cell.angle_alpha   90.00
_cell.angle_beta   90.00
_cell.angle_gamma   90.00
#
_symmetry.space_group_name_H-M   'P 1'
#
loop_
_entity.id
_entity.type
_entity.pdbx_description
1 polymer ?
#
loop_
_entity_poly.entity_id
_entity_poly.type
_entity_poly.pdbx_seq_one_letter_code
_entity_poly.pdbx_strand_id
1 'polypeptide(L)' 'ILRTHLQDGCEILGPADCPLKMVSGNYRKHILLKAKRIEPLQKMAKILTQDYENKLRDVHIEIDVDPQNLL' A
#
# COMPACT_ATOMS: atom_id res chain seq x y z
N ILE A 1 -7.10 5.55 7.60
CA ILE A 1 -7.75 4.31 7.12
C ILE A 1 -6.88 3.09 7.43
N LEU A 2 -5.68 2.93 6.88
CA LEU A 2 -4.87 1.73 7.18
C LEU A 2 -4.60 1.52 8.68
N ARG A 3 -4.25 2.59 9.41
CA ARG A 3 -4.02 2.53 10.87
C ARG A 3 -5.27 2.16 11.68
N THR A 4 -6.48 2.45 11.18
CA THR A 4 -7.73 2.10 11.88
C THR A 4 -8.12 0.64 11.69
N HIS A 5 -7.49 -0.07 10.74
CA HIS A 5 -7.70 -1.49 10.47
C HIS A 5 -6.46 -2.33 10.78
N LEU A 6 -5.49 -1.77 11.50
CA LEU A 6 -4.26 -2.46 11.86
C LEU A 6 -4.57 -3.56 12.88
N GLN A 7 -4.15 -4.78 12.57
CA GLN A 7 -4.27 -5.93 13.48
C GLN A 7 -2.94 -6.18 14.20
N ASP A 8 -3.00 -6.87 15.34
CA ASP A 8 -1.81 -7.23 16.10
C ASP A 8 -0.78 -8.00 15.26
N GLY A 9 0.48 -7.59 15.38
CA GLY A 9 1.59 -8.16 14.60
C GLY A 9 1.67 -7.68 13.16
N CYS A 10 0.92 -6.63 12.79
CA CYS A 10 1.07 -5.92 11.52
C CYS A 10 1.78 -4.58 11.74
N GLU A 11 2.64 -4.23 10.79
CA GLU A 11 3.40 -2.99 10.75
C GLU A 11 3.09 -2.25 9.44
N ILE A 12 3.01 -0.92 9.53
CA ILE A 12 2.88 -0.02 8.38
C ILE A 12 4.14 0.85 8.36
N LEU A 13 4.90 0.78 7.26
CA LEU A 13 6.09 1.59 7.05
C LEU A 13 5.82 2.59 5.91
N GLY A 14 6.26 3.84 6.11
CA GLY A 14 6.00 4.96 5.19
C GLY A 14 4.86 5.89 5.64
N PRO A 15 4.28 6.69 4.73
CA PRO A 15 4.57 6.73 3.28
C PRO A 15 6.00 7.18 2.98
N ALA A 16 6.61 6.59 1.95
CA ALA A 16 7.95 6.95 1.51
C ALA A 16 7.98 7.29 0.01
N ASP A 17 8.97 8.10 -0.37
CA ASP A 17 9.25 8.37 -1.78
C ASP A 17 9.79 7.12 -2.47
N CYS A 18 9.27 6.82 -3.66
CA CYS A 18 9.87 5.82 -4.52
C CYS A 18 11.21 6.34 -5.07
N PRO A 19 12.22 5.47 -5.32
CA PRO A 19 13.50 5.88 -5.90
C PRO A 19 13.32 6.61 -7.24
N LEU A 20 12.37 6.15 -8.06
CA LEU A 20 11.84 6.89 -9.19
C LEU A 20 10.58 7.67 -8.78
N LYS A 21 10.78 8.94 -8.41
CA LYS A 21 9.72 9.81 -7.91
C LYS A 21 8.58 10.04 -8.92
N MET A 22 8.86 9.99 -10.23
CA MET A 22 7.87 10.21 -11.28
C MET A 22 8.07 9.24 -12.46
N VAL A 23 6.99 8.64 -12.93
CA VAL A 23 6.96 7.76 -14.10
C VAL A 23 5.78 8.16 -14.98
N SER A 24 6.03 8.41 -16.27
CA SER A 24 5.00 8.83 -17.24
C SER A 24 4.13 10.01 -16.77
N GLY A 25 4.75 10.98 -16.08
CA GLY A 25 4.06 12.16 -15.53
C GLY A 25 3.31 11.94 -14.21
N ASN A 26 3.30 10.71 -13.66
CA ASN A 26 2.64 10.38 -12.40
C ASN A 26 3.65 10.28 -11.26
N TYR A 27 3.38 10.97 -10.16
CA TYR A 27 4.18 10.86 -8.95
C TYR A 27 3.92 9.54 -8.23
N ARG A 28 4.98 8.87 -7.78
CA ARG A 28 4.91 7.59 -7.09
C ARG A 28 5.30 7.72 -5.63
N LYS A 29 4.47 7.15 -4.78
CA LYS A 29 4.70 6.94 -3.34
C LYS A 29 4.38 5.50 -3.04
N HIS A 30 5.05 4.92 -2.05
CA HIS A 30 4.72 3.59 -1.57
C HIS A 30 4.52 3.55 -0.05
N ILE A 31 3.78 2.55 0.38
CA ILE A 31 3.59 2.17 1.78
C ILE A 31 3.88 0.68 1.83
N LEU A 32 4.72 0.26 2.77
CA LEU A 32 4.98 -1.16 2.97
C LEU A 32 4.13 -1.68 4.12
N LEU A 33 3.35 -2.73 3.83
CA LEU A 33 2.58 -3.46 4.83
C LEU A 33 3.32 -4.75 5.15
N LYS A 34 3.64 -4.95 6.42
CA LYS A 34 4.43 -6.10 6.87
C LYS A 34 3.70 -6.79 8.01
N ALA A 35 3.67 -8.12 8.00
CA ALA A 35 3.16 -8.92 9.10
C ALA A 35 3.82 -10.30 9.10
N LYS A 36 3.74 -11.01 10.23
CA LYS A 36 4.18 -12.41 10.31
C LYS A 36 3.27 -13.38 9.55
N ARG A 37 2.03 -12.95 9.30
CA ARG A 37 0.95 -13.73 8.69
C ARG A 37 0.36 -12.93 7.54
N ILE A 38 -0.04 -13.59 6.46
CA ILE A 38 -0.50 -12.94 5.23
C ILE A 38 -1.96 -12.48 5.32
N GLU A 39 -2.77 -13.15 6.15
CA GLU A 39 -4.23 -12.94 6.22
C GLU A 39 -4.61 -11.50 6.65
N PRO A 40 -3.94 -10.86 7.62
CA PRO A 40 -4.17 -9.45 7.92
C PRO A 40 -3.82 -8.52 6.76
N LEU A 41 -2.75 -8.82 6.01
CA LEU A 41 -2.31 -8.02 4.86
C LEU A 41 -3.33 -8.09 3.72
N GLN A 42 -3.87 -9.28 3.44
CA GLN A 42 -4.94 -9.46 2.45
C GLN A 42 -6.21 -8.67 2.80
N LYS A 43 -6.60 -8.63 4.09
CA LYS A 43 -7.73 -7.81 4.54
C LYS A 43 -7.48 -6.33 4.30
N MET A 44 -6.27 -5.83 4.61
CA MET A 44 -5.91 -4.43 4.36
C MET A 44 -5.88 -4.10 2.87
N ALA A 45 -5.32 -4.99 2.04
CA ALA A 45 -5.29 -4.86 0.58
C ALA A 45 -6.69 -4.77 -0.02
N LYS A 46 -7.63 -5.59 0.48
CA LYS A 46 -9.04 -5.56 0.07
C LYS A 46 -9.71 -4.21 0.40
N ILE A 47 -9.48 -3.66 1.58
CA ILE A 47 -10.02 -2.34 1.98
C ILE A 47 -9.48 -1.25 1.06
N LEU A 48 -8.20 -1.28 0.71
CA LEU A 48 -7.60 -0.28 -0.17
C LEU A 48 -8.20 -0.30 -1.59
N THR A 49 -8.32 -1.49 -2.18
CA THR A 49 -8.80 -1.66 -3.56
C THR A 49 -10.31 -1.49 -3.69
N GLN A 50 -11.10 -1.99 -2.73
CA GLN A 50 -12.56 -1.96 -2.84
C GLN A 50 -13.17 -0.66 -2.30
N ASP A 51 -12.70 -0.19 -1.14
CA ASP A 51 -13.35 0.91 -0.43
C ASP A 51 -12.71 2.27 -0.68
N TYR A 52 -11.44 2.29 -1.11
CA TYR A 52 -10.66 3.53 -1.13
C TYR A 52 -10.24 3.96 -2.54
N GLU A 53 -9.76 3.05 -3.39
CA GLU A 53 -9.39 3.40 -4.77
C GLU A 53 -10.56 4.05 -5.52
N ASN A 54 -11.77 3.47 -5.41
CA ASN A 54 -12.98 4.03 -6.02
C ASN A 54 -13.36 5.44 -5.52
N LYS A 55 -12.82 5.89 -4.39
CA LYS A 55 -13.08 7.23 -3.83
C LYS A 55 -12.03 8.26 -4.23
N LEU A 56 -10.89 7.84 -4.76
CA LEU A 56 -9.82 8.73 -5.21
C LEU A 56 -9.89 8.89 -6.73
N ARG A 57 -10.14 10.11 -7.21
CA ARG A 57 -10.26 10.37 -8.66
C ARG A 57 -8.91 10.48 -9.36
N ASP A 58 -7.89 10.97 -8.66
CA ASP A 58 -6.59 11.33 -9.23
C ASP A 58 -5.43 10.47 -8.70
N VAL A 59 -5.75 9.39 -7.98
CA VAL A 59 -4.75 8.48 -7.40
C VAL A 59 -5.13 7.05 -7.76
N HIS A 60 -4.21 6.38 -8.44
CA HIS A 60 -4.29 4.95 -8.71
C HIS A 60 -3.53 4.17 -7.61
N ILE A 61 -4.09 3.05 -7.17
CA ILE A 61 -3.47 2.20 -6.14
C ILE A 61 -3.05 0.89 -6.79
N GLU A 62 -1.76 0.57 -6.70
CA GLU A 62 -1.21 -0.71 -7.11
C GLU A 62 -0.79 -1.51 -5.88
N ILE A 63 -1.04 -2.83 -5.89
CA ILE A 63 -0.65 -3.73 -4.82
C ILE A 63 0.34 -4.75 -5.38
N ASP A 64 1.55 -4.72 -4.85
CA ASP A 64 2.60 -5.69 -5.13
C ASP A 64 2.77 -6.62 -3.92
N VAL A 65 2.60 -7.93 -4.14
CA VAL A 65 2.68 -8.96 -3.09
C VAL A 65 4.07 -9.58 -3.14
N ASP A 66 4.74 -9.61 -1.98
CA ASP A 66 6.12 -10.09 -1.84
C ASP A 66 7.10 -9.41 -2.82
N PRO A 67 7.20 -8.06 -2.79
CA PRO A 67 8.06 -7.33 -3.71
C PRO A 67 9.52 -7.77 -3.55
N GLN A 68 10.15 -8.21 -4.63
CA GLN A 68 11.55 -8.63 -4.62
C GLN A 68 12.51 -7.44 -4.46
N ASN A 69 12.09 -6.26 -4.89
CA ASN A 69 12.87 -5.04 -4.78
C ASN A 69 11.95 -3.82 -4.58
N LEU A 70 12.42 -2.85 -3.82
CA LEU A 70 11.73 -1.56 -3.60
C LEU A 70 12.34 -0.43 -4.44
N LEU A 71 13.18 -0.79 -5.41
CA LEU A 71 13.79 0.11 -6.41
C LEU A 71 12.77 0.63 -7.42
#